data_AF-A0A6N2MVZ1-F1
#
_entry.id   AF-A0A6N2MVZ1-F1
#
_cell.length_a   1.000
_cell.length_b   1.000
_cell.length_c   1.000
_cell.angle_alpha   90.00
_cell.angle_beta   90.00
_cell.angle_gamma   90.00
#
_symmetry.space_group_name_H-M   'P 1'
#
loop_
_entity.id
_entity.type
_entity.pdbx_description
1 polymer ?
#
loop_
_entity_poly.entity_id
_entity_poly.type
_entity_poly.pdbx_seq_one_letter_code
_entity_poly.pdbx_strand_id
1 'polypeptide(L)'
;MLILGTIFNCLDPIMTVVAGLSVRDPFLIPFDKKDLAESAKAQFSARDCSDHIALVRAYNGWKDAERQQSGHEYCWKNFLSAQTLKAIDSLRKQFFSLLKDTGLVDKPSENCNSRSILMRAVICAGLFPGLCSVVNKEKSITLKTMEDGQVLLYSNSVNAGVPKIPYPWLVFNEKVKVNSVFLRDSTGVSDSVLLLFGGNIERGGLDGHLKMLGGYLDFFMKPTLGDMYLSLKRELEELIQNKVSIFFFQVFKLFDD
;
A
#
# COMPACT_ATOMS: atom_id res chain seq x y z
N MET A 1 0.20 -9.69 -2.34
CA MET A 1 0.00 -8.35 -2.95
C MET A 1 -0.16 -8.41 -4.47
N LEU A 2 0.83 -8.88 -5.24
CA LEU A 2 0.76 -8.95 -6.72
C LEU A 2 -0.46 -9.73 -7.24
N ILE A 3 -0.73 -10.91 -6.69
CA ILE A 3 -1.90 -11.74 -7.06
C ILE A 3 -3.22 -10.98 -6.86
N LEU A 4 -3.38 -10.31 -5.71
CA LEU A 4 -4.56 -9.48 -5.45
C LEU A 4 -4.62 -8.28 -6.43
N GLY A 5 -3.49 -7.67 -6.74
CA GLY A 5 -3.39 -6.65 -7.79
C GLY A 5 -3.95 -7.12 -9.13
N THR A 6 -3.66 -8.37 -9.52
CA THR A 6 -4.24 -9.02 -10.71
C THR A 6 -5.74 -9.24 -10.57
N ILE A 7 -6.20 -9.85 -9.46
CA ILE A 7 -7.62 -10.16 -9.22
C ILE A 7 -8.48 -8.89 -9.25
N PHE A 8 -8.02 -7.79 -8.63
CA PHE A 8 -8.74 -6.52 -8.60
C PHE A 8 -8.45 -5.60 -9.81
N ASN A 9 -7.68 -6.08 -10.79
CA ASN A 9 -7.31 -5.35 -12.00
C ASN A 9 -6.61 -4.00 -11.72
N CYS A 10 -5.75 -3.96 -10.71
CA CYS A 10 -4.90 -2.83 -10.34
C CYS A 10 -3.40 -3.20 -10.32
N LEU A 11 -3.04 -4.18 -11.15
CA LEU A 11 -1.70 -4.77 -11.16
C LEU A 11 -0.61 -3.76 -11.48
N ASP A 12 -0.80 -2.90 -12.48
CA ASP A 12 0.19 -1.90 -12.87
C ASP A 12 0.57 -0.99 -11.68
N PRO A 13 -0.41 -0.44 -10.94
CA PRO A 13 -0.32 0.06 -9.59
C PRO A 13 0.73 -0.57 -8.68
N ILE A 14 0.35 -1.80 -8.39
CA ILE A 14 0.85 -2.63 -7.31
C ILE A 14 2.22 -3.20 -7.67
N MET A 15 2.53 -3.42 -8.96
CA MET A 15 3.88 -3.76 -9.38
C MET A 15 4.88 -2.68 -9.03
N THR A 16 4.52 -1.38 -9.17
CA THR A 16 5.41 -0.29 -8.72
C THR A 16 5.59 -0.31 -7.22
N VAL A 17 4.50 -0.50 -6.47
CA VAL A 17 4.56 -0.57 -5.00
C VAL A 17 5.47 -1.71 -4.55
N VAL A 18 5.22 -2.93 -5.02
CA VAL A 18 6.00 -4.13 -4.66
C VAL A 18 7.46 -3.98 -5.08
N ALA A 19 7.73 -3.44 -6.27
CA ALA A 19 9.10 -3.19 -6.72
C ALA A 19 9.80 -2.14 -5.84
N GLY A 20 9.12 -1.05 -5.48
CA GLY A 20 9.66 -0.02 -4.60
C GLY A 20 9.92 -0.50 -3.18
N LEU A 21 9.08 -1.39 -2.65
CA LEU A 21 9.31 -2.06 -1.37
C LEU A 21 10.51 -3.03 -1.41
N SER A 22 10.86 -3.52 -2.60
CA SER A 22 11.99 -4.45 -2.81
C SER A 22 13.33 -3.73 -3.04
N VAL A 23 13.32 -2.41 -3.16
CA VAL A 23 14.53 -1.59 -3.36
C VAL A 23 14.56 -0.43 -2.35
N ARG A 24 15.61 0.39 -2.41
CA ARG A 24 15.69 1.61 -1.59
C ARG A 24 14.69 2.66 -2.08
N ASP A 25 14.27 3.56 -1.18
CA ASP A 25 13.41 4.71 -1.52
C ASP A 25 14.05 5.54 -2.66
N PRO A 26 13.34 5.80 -3.79
CA PRO A 26 13.87 6.64 -4.87
C PRO A 26 13.91 8.13 -4.51
N PHE A 27 13.16 8.58 -3.50
CA PHE A 27 13.17 9.97 -3.05
C PHE A 27 14.46 10.29 -2.28
N LEU A 28 15.22 11.26 -2.77
CA LEU A 28 16.46 11.72 -2.19
C LEU A 28 16.20 12.91 -1.27
N ILE A 29 16.95 12.99 -0.17
CA ILE A 29 16.91 14.13 0.76
C ILE A 29 18.32 14.67 0.91
N PRO A 30 18.74 15.60 0.04
CA PRO A 30 20.02 16.30 0.19
C PRO A 30 19.98 17.19 1.44
N PHE A 31 21.05 17.19 2.24
CA PHE A 31 21.12 17.96 3.49
C PHE A 31 20.79 19.45 3.29
N ASP A 32 21.32 20.07 2.24
CA ASP A 32 21.15 21.50 1.97
C ASP A 32 19.79 21.87 1.33
N LYS A 33 19.00 20.87 0.90
CA LYS A 33 17.75 21.07 0.16
C LYS A 33 16.61 20.23 0.70
N LYS A 34 16.65 19.92 2.00
CA LYS A 34 15.68 19.06 2.67
C LYS A 34 14.23 19.54 2.46
N ASP A 35 13.95 20.82 2.72
CA ASP A 35 12.59 21.37 2.60
C ASP A 35 12.05 21.31 1.16
N LEU A 36 12.92 21.53 0.16
CA LEU A 36 12.56 21.44 -1.26
C LEU A 36 12.25 19.99 -1.66
N ALA A 37 13.05 19.03 -1.19
CA ALA A 37 12.85 17.62 -1.44
C ALA A 37 11.55 17.09 -0.79
N GLU A 38 11.30 17.49 0.46
CA GLU A 38 10.06 17.14 1.17
C GLU A 38 8.83 17.74 0.49
N SER A 39 8.91 19.00 0.03
CA SER A 39 7.85 19.65 -0.75
C SER A 39 7.59 18.92 -2.07
N ALA A 40 8.64 18.53 -2.81
CA ALA A 40 8.51 17.77 -4.04
C ALA A 40 7.84 16.40 -3.81
N LYS A 41 8.25 15.65 -2.76
CA LYS A 41 7.61 14.37 -2.40
C LYS A 41 6.15 14.56 -2.00
N ALA A 42 5.82 15.63 -1.27
CA ALA A 42 4.45 15.95 -0.87
C ALA A 42 3.52 16.23 -2.08
N GLN A 43 4.04 16.82 -3.16
CA GLN A 43 3.28 17.03 -4.40
C GLN A 43 2.83 15.71 -5.02
N PHE A 44 3.69 14.68 -5.01
CA PHE A 44 3.31 13.34 -5.47
C PHE A 44 2.25 12.69 -4.59
N SER A 45 2.25 12.94 -3.28
CA SER A 45 1.18 12.45 -2.40
C SER A 45 -0.19 13.04 -2.75
N ALA A 46 -0.25 14.26 -3.28
CA ALA A 46 -1.50 14.98 -3.60
C ALA A 46 -2.56 14.92 -2.46
N ARG A 47 -2.09 14.95 -1.20
CA ARG A 47 -2.91 14.81 0.02
C ARG A 47 -3.63 13.45 0.18
N ASP A 48 -3.17 12.41 -0.51
CA ASP A 48 -3.67 11.03 -0.32
C ASP A 48 -3.12 10.35 0.94
N CYS A 49 -2.18 10.97 1.65
CA CYS A 49 -1.60 10.37 2.86
C CYS A 49 -1.03 8.95 2.62
N SER A 50 -0.32 8.75 1.51
CA SER A 50 0.26 7.46 1.14
C SER A 50 1.60 7.62 0.42
N ASP A 51 2.66 7.12 1.06
CA ASP A 51 4.01 7.04 0.48
C ASP A 51 4.03 6.13 -0.76
N HIS A 52 3.28 5.02 -0.69
CA HIS A 52 3.18 4.05 -1.78
C HIS A 52 2.48 4.62 -3.03
N ILE A 53 1.43 5.43 -2.86
CA ILE A 53 0.78 6.14 -3.98
C ILE A 53 1.68 7.26 -4.52
N ALA A 54 2.41 7.97 -3.64
CA ALA A 54 3.39 8.97 -4.07
C ALA A 54 4.49 8.35 -4.94
N LEU A 55 4.99 7.17 -4.55
CA LEU A 55 5.94 6.38 -5.34
C LEU A 55 5.38 6.02 -6.72
N VAL A 56 4.13 5.55 -6.80
CA VAL A 56 3.46 5.21 -8.07
C VAL A 56 3.43 6.41 -9.00
N ARG A 57 3.06 7.59 -8.49
CA ARG A 57 3.01 8.82 -9.28
C ARG A 57 4.40 9.29 -9.72
N ALA A 58 5.39 9.21 -8.84
CA ALA A 58 6.77 9.55 -9.18
C ALA A 58 7.32 8.66 -10.29
N TYR A 59 7.07 7.34 -10.21
CA TYR A 59 7.45 6.38 -11.25
C TYR A 59 6.72 6.65 -12.58
N ASN A 60 5.40 6.88 -12.55
CA ASN A 60 4.62 7.14 -13.76
C ASN A 60 5.10 8.41 -14.47
N GLY A 61 5.28 9.51 -13.73
CA GLY A 61 5.80 10.75 -14.31
C GLY A 61 7.24 10.60 -14.83
N TRP A 62 8.08 9.84 -14.13
CA TRP A 62 9.42 9.50 -14.64
C TRP A 62 9.35 8.68 -15.92
N LYS A 63 8.44 7.70 -16.00
CA LYS A 63 8.29 6.85 -17.18
C LYS A 63 7.85 7.67 -18.40
N ASP A 64 6.95 8.62 -18.21
CA ASP A 64 6.50 9.53 -19.26
C ASP A 64 7.64 10.47 -19.71
N ALA A 65 8.44 10.99 -18.77
CA ALA A 65 9.62 11.80 -19.08
C ALA A 65 10.72 10.97 -19.80
N GLU A 66 10.93 9.71 -19.41
CA GLU A 66 11.88 8.80 -20.06
C GLU A 66 11.51 8.57 -21.54
N ARG A 67 10.20 8.47 -21.86
CA ARG A 67 9.72 8.39 -23.26
C ARG A 67 10.04 9.65 -24.07
N GLN A 68 10.09 10.80 -23.41
CA GLN A 68 10.46 12.10 -23.99
C GLN A 68 11.96 12.39 -23.89
N GLN A 69 12.78 11.41 -23.50
CA GLN A 69 14.22 11.54 -23.29
C GLN A 69 14.63 12.60 -22.23
N SER A 70 13.68 13.01 -21.37
CA SER A 70 13.89 14.00 -20.29
C SER A 70 13.87 13.38 -18.89
N GLY A 71 13.97 12.04 -18.78
CA GLY A 71 13.92 11.31 -17.51
C GLY A 71 14.97 11.75 -16.47
N HIS A 72 16.18 12.10 -16.90
CA HIS A 72 17.22 12.63 -16.02
C HIS A 72 16.85 14.01 -15.45
N GLU A 73 16.34 14.90 -16.29
CA GLU A 73 15.87 16.22 -15.86
C GLU A 73 14.67 16.11 -14.90
N TYR A 74 13.76 15.19 -15.18
CA TYR A 74 12.64 14.89 -14.28
C TYR A 74 13.13 14.42 -12.91
N CYS A 75 14.13 13.53 -12.87
CA CYS A 75 14.70 13.05 -11.61
C CYS A 75 15.38 14.18 -10.83
N TRP A 76 16.16 15.01 -11.51
CA TRP A 76 16.83 16.16 -10.91
C TRP A 76 15.84 17.16 -10.29
N LYS A 77 14.80 17.55 -11.04
CA LYS A 77 13.78 18.51 -10.57
C LYS A 77 12.99 18.01 -9.37
N ASN A 78 12.77 16.71 -9.27
CA ASN A 78 11.90 16.09 -8.27
C ASN A 78 12.67 15.37 -7.15
N PHE A 79 13.99 15.53 -7.06
CA PHE A 79 14.84 14.87 -6.07
C PHE A 79 14.69 13.34 -6.08
N LEU A 80 14.73 12.73 -7.27
CA LEU A 80 14.60 11.28 -7.45
C LEU A 80 15.92 10.66 -7.90
N SER A 81 16.17 9.42 -7.47
CA SER A 81 17.26 8.59 -7.96
C SER A 81 16.88 7.90 -9.27
N ALA A 82 17.47 8.33 -10.38
CA ALA A 82 17.29 7.69 -11.69
C ALA A 82 17.72 6.21 -11.68
N GLN A 83 18.76 5.86 -10.92
CA GLN A 83 19.23 4.49 -10.77
C GLN A 83 18.18 3.62 -10.08
N THR A 84 17.58 4.12 -8.99
CA THR A 84 16.54 3.42 -8.25
C THR A 84 15.28 3.24 -9.09
N LEU A 85 14.86 4.27 -9.83
CA LEU A 85 13.69 4.18 -10.72
C LEU A 85 13.90 3.18 -11.86
N LYS A 86 15.11 3.11 -12.43
CA LYS A 86 15.48 2.06 -13.39
C LYS A 86 15.46 0.65 -12.78
N ALA A 87 15.91 0.51 -11.53
CA ALA A 87 15.82 -0.77 -10.81
C ALA A 87 14.35 -1.18 -10.59
N ILE A 88 13.48 -0.24 -10.21
CA ILE A 88 12.03 -0.45 -10.09
C ILE A 88 11.44 -0.88 -11.44
N ASP A 89 11.80 -0.21 -12.55
CA ASP A 89 11.34 -0.57 -13.90
C ASP A 89 11.76 -1.99 -14.31
N SER A 90 12.99 -2.39 -13.96
CA SER A 90 13.50 -3.74 -14.19
C SER A 90 12.70 -4.78 -13.41
N LEU A 91 12.48 -4.56 -12.10
CA LEU A 91 11.70 -5.47 -11.26
C LEU A 91 10.25 -5.59 -11.72
N ARG A 92 9.62 -4.49 -12.13
CA ARG A 92 8.27 -4.51 -12.71
C ARG A 92 8.19 -5.43 -13.93
N LYS A 93 9.18 -5.41 -14.83
CA LYS A 93 9.24 -6.32 -15.99
C LYS A 93 9.41 -7.77 -15.56
N GLN A 94 10.22 -8.03 -14.53
CA GLN A 94 10.41 -9.38 -14.00
C GLN A 94 9.12 -9.92 -13.38
N PHE A 95 8.44 -9.13 -12.53
CA PHE A 95 7.15 -9.51 -11.96
C PHE A 95 6.10 -9.75 -13.03
N PHE A 96 6.04 -8.89 -14.06
CA PHE A 96 5.12 -9.08 -15.17
C PHE A 96 5.41 -10.37 -15.94
N SER A 97 6.69 -10.68 -16.23
CA SER A 97 7.07 -11.94 -16.88
C SER A 97 6.61 -13.14 -16.06
N LEU A 98 6.93 -13.17 -14.77
CA LEU A 98 6.53 -14.26 -13.87
C LEU A 98 5.01 -14.44 -13.82
N LEU A 99 4.25 -13.34 -13.73
CA LEU A 99 2.79 -13.39 -13.73
C LEU A 99 2.23 -13.85 -15.08
N LYS A 100 2.85 -13.46 -16.19
CA LYS A 100 2.47 -13.92 -17.52
C LYS A 100 2.73 -15.42 -17.68
N ASP A 101 3.87 -15.91 -17.20
CA ASP A 101 4.27 -17.32 -17.27
C ASP A 101 3.31 -18.21 -16.48
N THR A 102 2.74 -17.70 -15.38
CA THR A 102 1.69 -18.39 -14.62
C THR A 102 0.29 -18.36 -15.27
N GLY A 103 0.12 -17.70 -16.41
CA GLY A 103 -1.20 -17.50 -17.03
C GLY A 103 -2.12 -16.55 -16.26
N LEU A 104 -1.61 -15.86 -15.23
CA LEU A 104 -2.39 -14.92 -14.42
C LEU A 104 -2.75 -13.65 -15.18
N VAL A 105 -1.98 -13.30 -16.22
CA VAL A 105 -2.09 -12.02 -16.93
C VAL A 105 -1.91 -12.24 -18.44
N ASP A 106 -2.99 -12.13 -19.20
CA ASP A 106 -2.94 -12.25 -20.67
C ASP A 106 -2.58 -10.93 -21.37
N LYS A 107 -2.89 -9.79 -20.75
CA LYS A 107 -2.65 -8.45 -21.30
C LYS A 107 -2.12 -7.51 -20.23
N PRO A 108 -1.22 -6.57 -20.56
CA PRO A 108 -0.89 -5.48 -19.66
C PRO A 108 -2.18 -4.73 -19.31
N SER A 109 -2.52 -4.66 -18.03
CA SER A 109 -3.78 -4.08 -17.56
C SER A 109 -3.94 -2.66 -18.10
N GLU A 110 -5.12 -2.33 -18.63
CA GLU A 110 -5.46 -0.95 -18.96
C GLU A 110 -5.32 -0.06 -17.72
N ASN A 111 -4.76 1.13 -17.93
CA ASN A 111 -4.25 2.03 -16.92
C ASN A 111 -5.36 2.41 -15.90
N CYS A 112 -5.51 1.65 -14.81
CA CYS A 112 -6.48 1.91 -13.75
C CYS A 112 -5.98 3.00 -12.80
N ASN A 113 -5.64 4.18 -13.35
CA ASN A 113 -5.25 5.36 -12.57
C ASN A 113 -6.36 5.89 -11.65
N SER A 114 -7.58 5.34 -11.74
CA SER A 114 -8.78 5.88 -11.09
C SER A 114 -9.25 5.12 -9.83
N ARG A 115 -8.51 4.12 -9.32
CA ARG A 115 -8.99 3.29 -8.19
C ARG A 115 -8.05 3.30 -6.98
N SER A 116 -7.77 4.49 -6.44
CA SER A 116 -6.92 4.68 -5.24
C SER A 116 -7.39 3.85 -4.03
N ILE A 117 -8.70 3.63 -3.90
CA ILE A 117 -9.30 2.79 -2.84
C ILE A 117 -8.87 1.32 -3.00
N LEU A 118 -8.90 0.77 -4.21
CA LEU A 118 -8.46 -0.61 -4.45
C LEU A 118 -6.96 -0.78 -4.27
N MET A 119 -6.17 0.24 -4.65
CA MET A 119 -4.73 0.23 -4.35
C MET A 119 -4.50 0.15 -2.85
N ARG A 120 -5.17 1.00 -2.05
CA ARG A 120 -5.09 0.94 -0.58
C ARG A 120 -5.53 -0.40 -0.03
N ALA A 121 -6.59 -1.00 -0.58
CA ALA A 121 -7.06 -2.31 -0.17
C ALA A 121 -6.02 -3.42 -0.43
N VAL A 122 -5.42 -3.44 -1.61
CA VAL A 122 -4.38 -4.42 -1.96
C VAL A 122 -3.10 -4.19 -1.16
N ILE A 123 -2.72 -2.93 -0.94
CA ILE A 123 -1.58 -2.57 -0.07
C ILE A 123 -1.86 -3.02 1.37
N CYS A 124 -3.07 -2.76 1.89
CA CYS A 124 -3.49 -3.22 3.22
C CYS A 124 -3.37 -4.74 3.35
N ALA A 125 -3.94 -5.50 2.41
CA ALA A 125 -3.84 -6.96 2.42
C ALA A 125 -2.41 -7.47 2.29
N GLY A 126 -1.54 -6.74 1.58
CA GLY A 126 -0.14 -7.12 1.38
C GLY A 126 0.78 -6.79 2.54
N LEU A 127 0.47 -5.75 3.32
CA LEU A 127 1.31 -5.26 4.41
C LEU A 127 0.77 -5.62 5.80
N PHE A 128 -0.48 -6.07 5.91
CA PHE A 128 -1.02 -6.59 7.16
C PHE A 128 -0.16 -7.76 7.68
N PRO A 129 0.17 -7.83 8.99
CA PRO A 129 -0.37 -7.05 10.11
C PRO A 129 0.39 -5.74 10.45
N GLY A 130 1.22 -5.20 9.55
CA GLY A 130 1.89 -3.91 9.69
C GLY A 130 0.91 -2.74 9.74
N LEU A 131 0.32 -2.50 10.92
CA LEU A 131 -0.76 -1.57 11.15
C LEU A 131 -0.46 -0.62 12.32
N CYS A 132 -0.85 0.63 12.16
CA CYS A 132 -0.71 1.68 13.15
C CYS A 132 -2.02 2.46 13.30
N SER A 133 -2.46 2.65 14.54
CA SER A 133 -3.61 3.50 14.88
C SER A 133 -3.25 4.97 14.83
N VAL A 134 -4.18 5.79 14.33
CA VAL A 134 -4.04 7.23 14.20
C VAL A 134 -5.02 7.92 15.14
N VAL A 135 -4.49 8.70 16.09
CA VAL A 135 -5.29 9.56 16.96
C VAL A 135 -4.89 11.00 16.73
N ASN A 136 -5.77 11.75 16.05
CA ASN A 136 -5.61 13.18 15.85
C ASN A 136 -6.01 13.92 17.14
N LYS A 137 -5.07 14.65 17.74
CA LYS A 137 -5.30 15.61 18.84
C LYS A 137 -5.35 17.03 18.28
N GLU A 138 -5.70 18.00 19.13
CA GLU A 138 -5.83 19.41 18.71
C GLU A 138 -4.55 19.99 18.07
N LYS A 139 -3.37 19.59 18.56
CA LYS A 139 -2.08 20.15 18.14
C LYS A 139 -1.07 19.11 17.62
N SER A 140 -1.43 17.82 17.62
CA SER A 140 -0.50 16.76 17.23
C SER A 140 -1.22 15.47 16.85
N ILE A 141 -0.49 14.56 16.21
CA ILE A 141 -0.96 13.22 15.88
C ILE A 141 -0.23 12.24 16.79
N THR A 142 -0.98 11.33 17.41
CA THR A 142 -0.42 10.20 18.16
C THR A 142 -0.59 8.93 17.34
N LEU A 143 0.51 8.24 17.11
CA LEU A 143 0.56 6.99 16.36
C LEU A 143 0.92 5.85 17.30
N LYS A 144 0.19 4.73 17.22
CA LYS A 144 0.49 3.55 18.03
C LYS A 144 0.40 2.25 17.25
N THR A 145 1.35 1.34 17.48
CA THR A 145 1.32 -0.04 17.00
C THR A 145 0.96 -0.99 18.13
N MET A 146 0.58 -2.22 17.77
CA MET A 146 0.26 -3.27 18.74
C MET A 146 1.48 -3.66 19.58
N GLU A 147 2.64 -3.79 18.94
CA GLU A 147 3.85 -4.33 19.56
C GLU A 147 4.67 -3.30 20.33
N ASP A 148 4.76 -2.06 19.84
CA ASP A 148 5.70 -1.06 20.37
C ASP A 148 5.02 0.08 21.13
N GLY A 149 3.69 0.11 21.18
CA GLY A 149 2.96 1.25 21.71
C GLY A 149 3.18 2.47 20.83
N GLN A 150 3.66 3.58 21.39
CA GLN A 150 3.81 4.83 20.64
C GLN A 150 4.97 4.77 19.62
N VAL A 151 4.67 5.12 18.37
CA VAL A 151 5.64 5.17 17.27
C VAL A 151 5.63 6.55 16.60
N LEU A 152 6.63 6.81 15.78
CA LEU A 152 6.75 8.03 14.97
C LEU A 152 6.87 7.66 13.49
N LEU A 153 6.60 8.62 12.61
CA LEU A 153 6.91 8.50 11.18
C LEU A 153 8.32 9.03 10.94
N TYR A 154 9.06 8.37 10.07
CA TYR A 154 10.34 8.90 9.59
C TYR A 154 10.10 10.19 8.79
N SER A 155 11.05 11.14 8.85
CA SER A 155 10.85 12.47 8.26
C SER A 155 10.62 12.45 6.74
N ASN A 156 11.09 11.40 6.06
CA ASN A 156 10.88 11.23 4.63
C ASN A 156 9.46 10.78 4.25
N SER A 157 8.62 10.39 5.22
CA SER A 157 7.24 9.99 4.94
C SER A 157 6.40 11.21 4.61
N VAL A 158 5.53 11.09 3.61
CA VAL A 158 4.56 12.14 3.24
C VAL A 158 3.55 12.45 4.35
N ASN A 159 3.45 11.58 5.36
CA ASN A 159 2.57 11.73 6.50
C ASN A 159 3.28 12.30 7.75
N ALA A 160 4.61 12.49 7.74
CA ALA A 160 5.34 12.92 8.93
C ALA A 160 5.07 14.38 9.32
N GLY A 161 4.86 15.26 8.33
CA GLY A 161 4.67 16.70 8.53
C GLY A 161 3.22 17.18 8.40
N VAL A 162 2.23 16.28 8.31
CA VAL A 162 0.83 16.69 8.11
C VAL A 162 0.14 16.99 9.45
N PRO A 163 -0.69 18.04 9.52
CA PRO A 163 -1.36 18.43 10.77
C PRO A 163 -2.47 17.46 11.18
N LYS A 164 -3.06 16.76 10.20
CA LYS A 164 -4.15 15.81 10.40
C LYS A 164 -4.07 14.71 9.35
N ILE A 165 -4.22 13.47 9.78
CA ILE A 165 -4.37 12.32 8.87
C ILE A 165 -5.86 11.94 8.84
N PRO A 166 -6.54 12.00 7.68
CA PRO A 166 -7.98 11.75 7.55
C PRO A 166 -8.32 10.25 7.51
N TYR A 167 -7.47 9.40 8.08
CA TYR A 167 -7.64 7.96 8.14
C TYR A 167 -7.42 7.49 9.58
N PRO A 168 -8.24 6.55 10.08
CA PRO A 168 -8.06 5.98 11.42
C PRO A 168 -6.82 5.10 11.54
N TRP A 169 -6.32 4.59 10.40
CA TRP A 169 -5.19 3.66 10.38
C TRP A 169 -4.16 4.04 9.32
N LEU A 170 -2.90 3.71 9.60
CA LEU A 170 -1.82 3.64 8.63
C LEU A 170 -1.34 2.20 8.53
N VAL A 171 -1.19 1.68 7.32
CA VAL A 171 -0.42 0.45 7.07
C VAL A 171 1.00 0.80 6.66
N PHE A 172 1.97 -0.02 7.07
CA PHE A 172 3.40 0.19 6.83
C PHE A 172 4.11 -1.14 6.52
N ASN A 173 5.22 -1.07 5.79
CA ASN A 173 6.04 -2.25 5.48
C ASN A 173 7.15 -2.46 6.53
N GLU A 174 7.94 -1.41 6.81
CA GLU A 174 9.09 -1.52 7.72
C GLU A 174 9.06 -0.50 8.86
N LYS A 175 9.52 -0.96 10.03
CA LYS A 175 9.82 -0.13 11.19
C LYS A 175 11.27 -0.30 11.62
N VAL A 176 11.87 0.77 12.13
CA VAL A 176 13.25 0.76 12.64
C VAL A 176 13.27 1.34 14.04
N LYS A 177 13.97 0.67 14.94
CA LYS A 177 14.20 1.13 16.32
C LYS A 177 15.60 1.70 16.44
N VAL A 178 15.69 2.98 16.78
CA VAL A 178 16.95 3.64 17.16
C VAL A 178 16.81 4.12 18.61
N ASN A 179 16.41 5.37 18.82
CA ASN A 179 16.03 5.92 20.13
C ASN A 179 14.52 5.81 20.38
N SER A 180 13.75 5.74 19.30
CA SER A 180 12.31 5.51 19.26
C SER A 180 12.00 4.64 18.05
N VAL A 181 10.79 4.10 17.97
CA VAL A 181 10.36 3.29 16.82
C VAL A 181 9.82 4.21 15.74
N PHE A 182 10.41 4.13 14.55
CA PHE A 182 10.03 4.92 13.38
C PHE A 182 9.49 4.00 12.27
N LEU A 183 8.32 4.32 11.73
CA LEU A 183 7.82 3.69 10.51
C LEU A 183 8.43 4.40 9.30
N ARG A 184 8.99 3.65 8.35
CA ARG A 184 9.68 4.22 7.18
C ARG A 184 8.73 4.72 6.11
N ASP A 185 7.63 4.02 5.94
CA ASP A 185 6.61 4.25 4.92
C ASP A 185 5.23 4.09 5.55
N SER A 186 4.22 4.69 4.92
CA SER A 186 2.85 4.57 5.40
C SER A 186 1.81 4.79 4.30
N THR A 187 0.65 4.16 4.45
CA THR A 187 -0.55 4.41 3.65
C THR A 187 -1.77 4.48 4.56
N GLY A 188 -2.53 5.57 4.48
CA GLY A 188 -3.81 5.69 5.17
C GLY A 188 -4.85 4.69 4.68
N VAL A 189 -5.55 4.01 5.59
CA VAL A 189 -6.65 3.09 5.26
C VAL A 189 -7.85 3.34 6.17
N SER A 190 -9.06 3.13 5.63
CA SER A 190 -10.31 3.25 6.39
C SER A 190 -10.64 1.96 7.14
N ASP A 191 -11.60 2.04 8.07
CA ASP A 191 -12.15 0.86 8.75
C ASP A 191 -12.71 -0.16 7.76
N SER A 192 -13.42 0.29 6.72
CA SER A 192 -13.99 -0.61 5.70
C SER A 192 -12.91 -1.39 4.94
N VAL A 193 -11.78 -0.76 4.63
CA VAL A 193 -10.66 -1.43 3.97
C VAL A 193 -10.03 -2.43 4.92
N LEU A 194 -9.79 -2.04 6.17
CA LEU A 194 -9.18 -2.91 7.17
C LEU A 194 -10.07 -4.11 7.51
N LEU A 195 -11.38 -3.94 7.63
CA LEU A 195 -12.34 -5.02 7.87
C LEU A 195 -12.32 -6.03 6.71
N LEU A 196 -12.35 -5.57 5.46
CA LEU A 196 -12.43 -6.48 4.31
C LEU A 196 -11.08 -7.14 3.98
N PHE A 197 -9.97 -6.40 4.11
CA PHE A 197 -8.64 -6.81 3.61
C PHE A 197 -7.60 -7.04 4.71
N GLY A 198 -7.94 -6.78 5.97
CA GLY A 198 -7.11 -7.13 7.12
C GLY A 198 -7.27 -8.58 7.55
N GLY A 199 -6.95 -8.85 8.82
CA GLY A 199 -7.01 -10.18 9.42
C GLY A 199 -8.43 -10.73 9.60
N ASN A 200 -8.52 -11.85 10.30
CA ASN A 200 -9.79 -12.51 10.60
C ASN A 200 -10.65 -11.64 11.51
N ILE A 201 -11.94 -11.55 11.18
CA ILE A 201 -12.93 -10.85 11.99
C ILE A 201 -13.67 -11.86 12.86
N GLU A 202 -13.81 -11.55 14.13
CA GLU A 202 -14.60 -12.30 15.10
C GLU A 202 -15.72 -11.43 15.65
N ARG A 203 -16.84 -12.05 16.04
CA ARG A 203 -17.90 -11.34 16.78
C ARG A 203 -17.44 -11.08 18.21
N GLY A 204 -17.61 -9.85 18.67
CA GLY A 204 -17.38 -9.47 20.05
C GLY A 204 -18.52 -9.88 20.98
N GLY A 205 -18.45 -9.43 22.23
CA GLY A 205 -19.46 -9.76 23.26
C GLY A 205 -20.76 -8.95 23.20
N LEU A 206 -20.88 -8.01 22.26
CA LEU A 206 -22.06 -7.15 22.08
C LEU A 206 -22.53 -7.24 20.63
N ASP A 207 -23.82 -7.01 20.39
CA ASP A 207 -24.35 -6.96 19.02
C ASP A 207 -23.70 -5.82 18.23
N GLY A 208 -23.25 -6.11 17.00
CA GLY A 208 -22.57 -5.14 16.15
C GLY A 208 -21.12 -4.83 16.56
N HIS A 209 -20.58 -5.54 17.55
CA HIS A 209 -19.17 -5.49 17.90
C HIS A 209 -18.38 -6.51 17.06
N LEU A 210 -17.42 -6.02 16.27
CA LEU A 210 -16.47 -6.84 15.53
C LEU A 210 -15.07 -6.66 16.11
N LYS A 211 -14.32 -7.76 16.19
CA LYS A 211 -12.95 -7.80 16.71
C LYS A 211 -11.99 -8.34 15.67
N MET A 212 -10.74 -7.87 15.72
CA MET A 212 -9.63 -8.41 14.94
C MET A 212 -8.38 -8.46 15.83
N LEU A 213 -7.45 -9.38 15.51
CA LEU A 213 -6.20 -9.60 16.28
C LEU A 213 -6.45 -9.86 17.78
N GLY A 214 -7.37 -10.78 18.09
CA GLY A 214 -7.68 -11.15 19.48
C GLY A 214 -8.32 -10.01 20.30
N GLY A 215 -8.92 -9.02 19.64
CA GLY A 215 -9.53 -7.86 20.29
C GLY A 215 -8.58 -6.68 20.51
N TYR A 216 -7.43 -6.64 19.83
CA TYR A 216 -6.62 -5.40 19.77
C TYR A 216 -7.34 -4.31 18.95
N LEU A 217 -8.08 -4.73 17.92
CA LEU A 217 -8.88 -3.85 17.08
C LEU A 217 -10.36 -4.15 17.37
N ASP A 218 -11.05 -3.19 17.97
CA ASP A 218 -12.49 -3.25 18.20
C ASP A 218 -13.21 -2.26 17.27
N PHE A 219 -14.24 -2.75 16.59
CA PHE A 219 -15.09 -1.96 15.71
C PHE A 219 -16.53 -2.05 16.21
N PHE A 220 -17.13 -0.89 16.50
CA PHE A 220 -18.50 -0.79 16.98
C PHE A 220 -19.38 -0.19 15.89
N MET A 221 -20.40 -0.93 15.47
CA MET A 221 -21.32 -0.51 14.41
C MET A 221 -22.72 -1.07 14.62
N LYS A 222 -23.67 -0.70 13.75
CA LYS A 222 -25.01 -1.29 13.77
C LYS A 222 -24.91 -2.80 13.53
N PRO A 223 -25.69 -3.64 14.23
CA PRO A 223 -25.62 -5.10 14.09
C PRO A 223 -25.75 -5.59 12.64
N THR A 224 -26.71 -5.02 11.89
CA THR A 224 -26.93 -5.34 10.47
C THR A 224 -25.72 -5.01 9.58
N LEU A 225 -24.98 -3.95 9.90
CA LEU A 225 -23.77 -3.58 9.17
C LEU A 225 -22.60 -4.52 9.53
N GLY A 226 -22.50 -4.92 10.80
CA GLY A 226 -21.51 -5.91 11.24
C GLY A 226 -21.69 -7.26 10.55
N ASP A 227 -22.94 -7.74 10.48
CA ASP A 227 -23.28 -8.97 9.76
C ASP A 227 -23.00 -8.87 8.26
N MET A 228 -23.27 -7.71 7.66
CA MET A 228 -22.93 -7.44 6.26
C MET A 228 -21.41 -7.52 6.03
N TYR A 229 -20.58 -6.93 6.89
CA TYR A 229 -19.12 -7.02 6.76
C TYR A 229 -18.60 -8.45 6.92
N LEU A 230 -19.16 -9.22 7.86
CA LEU A 230 -18.82 -10.64 8.02
C LEU A 230 -19.16 -11.45 6.77
N SER A 231 -20.37 -11.25 6.22
CA SER A 231 -20.78 -11.92 4.98
C SER A 231 -19.89 -11.50 3.82
N LEU A 232 -19.67 -10.19 3.61
CA LEU A 232 -18.83 -9.68 2.53
C LEU A 232 -17.40 -10.18 2.62
N LYS A 233 -16.80 -10.24 3.82
CA LYS A 233 -15.45 -10.77 4.02
C LYS A 233 -15.38 -12.23 3.63
N ARG A 234 -16.35 -13.05 4.05
CA ARG A 234 -16.41 -14.47 3.67
C ARG A 234 -16.51 -14.65 2.16
N GLU A 235 -17.47 -13.99 1.51
CA GLU A 235 -17.66 -14.07 0.06
C GLU A 235 -16.41 -13.58 -0.70
N LEU A 236 -15.75 -12.53 -0.20
CA LEU A 236 -14.51 -12.01 -0.77
C LEU A 236 -13.36 -13.03 -0.67
N GLU A 237 -13.19 -13.66 0.49
CA GLU A 237 -12.17 -14.69 0.71
C GLU A 237 -12.44 -15.92 -0.15
N GLU A 238 -13.69 -16.39 -0.24
CA GLU A 238 -14.10 -17.47 -1.14
C GLU A 238 -13.83 -17.12 -2.62
N LEU A 239 -14.16 -15.91 -3.06
CA LEU A 239 -13.88 -15.45 -4.41
C LEU A 239 -12.37 -15.44 -4.70
N ILE A 240 -11.56 -14.94 -3.76
CA ILE A 240 -10.10 -14.93 -3.90
C ILE A 240 -9.58 -16.36 -3.97
N GLN A 241 -10.02 -17.27 -3.09
CA GLN A 241 -9.63 -18.68 -3.09
C GLN A 241 -10.02 -19.40 -4.38
N ASN A 242 -11.23 -19.15 -4.90
CA ASN A 242 -11.71 -19.71 -6.15
C ASN A 242 -10.86 -19.23 -7.33
N LYS A 243 -10.57 -17.93 -7.39
CA LYS A 243 -9.69 -17.37 -8.43
C LYS A 243 -8.30 -17.98 -8.35
N VAL A 244 -7.70 -18.03 -7.17
CA VAL A 244 -6.38 -18.64 -6.95
C VAL A 244 -6.37 -20.11 -7.35
N SER A 245 -7.39 -20.89 -6.97
CA SER A 245 -7.50 -22.31 -7.34
C SER A 245 -7.60 -22.52 -8.85
N ILE A 246 -8.41 -21.71 -9.55
CA ILE A 246 -8.53 -21.74 -11.02
C ILE A 246 -7.16 -21.49 -11.66
N PHE A 247 -6.40 -20.52 -11.13
CA PHE A 247 -5.07 -20.21 -11.65
C PHE A 247 -4.08 -21.37 -11.45
N PHE A 248 -4.03 -21.98 -10.26
CA PHE A 248 -3.17 -23.15 -10.04
C PHE A 248 -3.53 -24.31 -10.97
N PHE A 249 -4.82 -24.56 -11.20
CA PHE A 249 -5.25 -25.64 -12.09
C PHE A 249 -4.84 -25.41 -13.56
N GLN A 250 -4.80 -24.15 -14.02
CA GLN A 250 -4.29 -23.80 -15.35
C GLN A 250 -2.77 -23.98 -15.46
N VAL A 251 -2.02 -23.66 -14.41
CA VAL A 251 -0.56 -23.87 -14.37
C VAL A 251 -0.21 -25.36 -14.43
N PHE A 252 -0.89 -26.22 -13.66
CA PHE A 252 -0.60 -27.66 -13.68
C PHE A 252 -0.88 -28.31 -15.04
N LYS A 253 -1.93 -27.88 -15.75
CA LYS A 253 -2.19 -28.34 -17.12
C LYS A 253 -1.08 -28.02 -18.12
N LEU A 254 -0.27 -26.98 -17.89
CA LEU A 254 0.86 -26.63 -18.76
C LEU A 254 2.12 -27.47 -18.52
N PHE A 255 2.16 -28.26 -17.43
CA PHE A 255 3.28 -29.16 -17.11
C PHE A 255 2.98 -30.63 -17.41
N ASP A 256 1.73 -30.97 -17.76
CA ASP A 256 1.28 -32.34 -18.07
C ASP A 256 1.18 -32.63 -19.59
N ASP A 257 1.53 -31.66 -20.45
CA ASP A 257 1.65 -31.79 -21.93
C ASP A 257 3.12 -31.58 -22.37
#